data_AF-A0A7X8ETJ8-F1
#
_entry.id   AF-A0A7X8ETJ8-F1
#
_cell.length_a   1.000
_cell.length_b   1.000
_cell.length_c   1.000
_cell.angle_alpha   90.00
_cell.angle_beta   90.00
_cell.angle_gamma   90.00
#
_symmetry.space_group_name_H-M   'P 1'
#
loop_
_entity.id
_entity.type
_entity.pdbx_description
1 polymer ?
#
loop_
_entity_poly.entity_id
_entity_poly.type
_entity_poly.pdbx_seq_one_letter_code
_entity_poly.pdbx_strand_id
1 'polypeptide(L)'
;MELTKTSRTLSVFHLFRYCSEVSFREITDLLPVSEKTIYRDILLLKQAGVLYIRYSKKRKAFVLIDTQFHTPQFPENKTRKLYLEKIIRLCTLMVELDGENPVGWYREHYPALSDRTRQRDFAELFKIGYRVRYEPADPWGEPGHYSYEIPDTYGLETFSRRK
;
A
#
# COMPACT_ATOMS: atom_id res chain seq x y z
N MET A 1 -14.51 10.55 -3.70
CA MET A 1 -13.08 10.82 -3.47
C MET A 1 -12.36 10.70 -4.79
N GLU A 2 -11.50 11.66 -5.14
CA GLU A 2 -10.69 11.56 -6.36
C GLU A 2 -9.57 10.54 -6.16
N LEU A 3 -9.43 9.58 -7.08
CA LEU A 3 -8.43 8.52 -7.01
C LEU A 3 -7.04 9.09 -7.35
N THR A 4 -6.25 9.39 -6.33
CA THR A 4 -4.88 9.89 -6.54
C THR A 4 -3.94 8.81 -7.07
N LYS A 5 -2.81 9.21 -7.66
CA LYS A 5 -1.75 8.28 -8.09
C LYS A 5 -1.26 7.39 -6.94
N THR A 6 -1.05 7.96 -5.75
CA THR A 6 -0.51 7.22 -4.60
C THR A 6 -1.52 6.18 -4.14
N SER A 7 -2.76 6.61 -3.89
CA SER A 7 -3.84 5.73 -3.46
C SER A 7 -4.02 4.57 -4.44
N ARG A 8 -4.09 4.85 -5.75
CA ARG A 8 -4.18 3.83 -6.81
C ARG A 8 -3.00 2.85 -6.82
N THR A 9 -1.78 3.37 -6.69
CA THR A 9 -0.56 2.52 -6.65
C THR A 9 -0.60 1.55 -5.47
N LEU A 10 -1.02 2.03 -4.29
CA LEU A 10 -1.18 1.18 -3.11
C LEU A 10 -2.32 0.16 -3.28
N SER A 11 -3.41 0.54 -3.93
CA SER A 11 -4.50 -0.39 -4.22
C SER A 11 -4.07 -1.54 -5.14
N VAL A 12 -3.24 -1.24 -6.14
CA VAL A 12 -2.63 -2.28 -7.00
C VAL A 12 -1.72 -3.18 -6.17
N PHE A 13 -0.87 -2.61 -5.31
CA PHE A 13 -0.01 -3.39 -4.41
C PHE A 13 -0.81 -4.30 -3.48
N HIS A 14 -1.89 -3.79 -2.89
CA HIS A 14 -2.80 -4.57 -2.03
C HIS A 14 -3.35 -5.81 -2.75
N LEU A 15 -3.78 -5.71 -4.01
CA LEU A 15 -4.24 -6.88 -4.76
C LEU A 15 -3.14 -7.94 -4.86
N PHE A 16 -1.92 -7.55 -5.22
CA PHE A 16 -0.81 -8.50 -5.31
C PHE A 16 -0.32 -9.05 -3.96
N ARG A 17 -0.67 -8.39 -2.84
CA ARG A 17 -0.41 -8.91 -1.49
C ARG A 17 -1.30 -10.12 -1.17
N TYR A 18 -2.51 -10.18 -1.73
CA TYR A 18 -3.51 -11.20 -1.41
C TYR A 18 -3.82 -12.15 -2.56
N CYS A 19 -3.43 -11.81 -3.79
CA CYS A 19 -3.66 -12.61 -4.98
C CYS A 19 -2.33 -13.05 -5.60
N SER A 20 -2.19 -14.36 -5.85
CA SER A 20 -1.03 -14.91 -6.57
C SER A 20 -1.06 -14.62 -8.07
N GLU A 21 -2.23 -14.28 -8.60
CA GLU A 21 -2.44 -13.96 -10.01
C GLU A 21 -3.48 -12.85 -10.14
N VAL A 22 -3.17 -11.81 -10.94
CA VAL A 22 -4.06 -10.66 -11.16
C VAL A 22 -3.99 -10.25 -12.63
N SER A 23 -5.15 -10.13 -13.28
CA SER A 23 -5.24 -9.68 -14.69
C SER A 23 -5.43 -8.17 -14.79
N PHE A 24 -5.12 -7.58 -15.96
CA PHE A 24 -5.46 -6.17 -16.21
C PHE A 24 -6.95 -5.90 -16.05
N ARG A 25 -7.79 -6.79 -16.60
CA ARG A 25 -9.25 -6.68 -16.52
C ARG A 25 -9.74 -6.62 -15.08
N GLU A 26 -9.22 -7.49 -14.21
CA GLU A 26 -9.57 -7.49 -12.78
C GLU A 26 -9.24 -6.14 -12.13
N ILE A 27 -8.05 -5.60 -12.39
CA ILE A 27 -7.64 -4.31 -11.85
C ILE A 27 -8.51 -3.18 -12.40
N THR A 28 -8.81 -3.18 -13.71
CA THR A 28 -9.62 -2.12 -14.34
C THR A 28 -11.11 -2.21 -14.01
N ASP A 29 -11.60 -3.40 -13.65
CA ASP A 29 -12.96 -3.59 -13.15
C ASP A 29 -13.11 -2.98 -11.74
N LEU A 30 -12.03 -2.94 -10.96
CA LEU A 30 -11.98 -2.36 -9.62
C LEU A 30 -11.61 -0.87 -9.63
N LEU A 31 -10.65 -0.47 -10.47
CA LEU A 31 -10.13 0.90 -10.55
C LEU A 31 -10.48 1.52 -11.91
N PRO A 32 -11.20 2.65 -11.97
CA PRO A 32 -11.68 3.25 -13.22
C PRO A 32 -10.55 3.99 -13.96
N VAL A 33 -9.54 3.25 -14.42
CA VAL A 33 -8.34 3.75 -15.10
C VAL A 33 -7.95 2.83 -16.25
N SER A 34 -7.12 3.33 -17.17
CA SER A 34 -6.64 2.54 -18.30
C SER A 34 -5.56 1.53 -17.89
N GLU A 35 -5.45 0.44 -18.67
CA GLU A 35 -4.36 -0.55 -18.51
C GLU A 35 -2.98 0.10 -18.55
N LYS A 36 -2.79 1.14 -19.39
CA LYS A 36 -1.53 1.90 -19.47
C LYS A 36 -1.16 2.56 -18.13
N THR A 37 -2.17 3.04 -17.40
CA THR A 37 -1.97 3.64 -16.08
C THR A 37 -1.62 2.56 -15.06
N ILE A 38 -2.33 1.44 -15.05
CA ILE A 38 -2.03 0.29 -14.19
C ILE A 38 -0.61 -0.24 -14.44
N TYR A 39 -0.21 -0.37 -15.71
CA TYR A 39 1.12 -0.81 -16.06
C TYR A 39 2.21 0.13 -15.51
N ARG A 40 1.98 1.45 -15.53
CA ARG A 40 2.91 2.42 -14.93
C ARG A 40 3.00 2.29 -13.42
N ASP A 41 1.90 2.02 -12.74
CA ASP A 41 1.91 1.80 -11.29
C ASP A 41 2.62 0.48 -10.94
N ILE A 42 2.38 -0.59 -11.71
CA ILE A 42 3.12 -1.86 -11.60
C ILE A 42 4.63 -1.63 -11.79
N LEU A 43 5.03 -0.88 -12.82
CA LEU A 43 6.45 -0.57 -13.04
C LEU A 43 7.05 0.22 -11.87
N LEU A 44 6.28 1.14 -11.27
CA LEU A 44 6.71 1.88 -10.09
C LEU A 44 6.90 0.95 -8.87
N LEU A 45 5.98 0.00 -8.65
CA LEU A 45 6.09 -0.99 -7.57
C LEU A 45 7.28 -1.94 -7.79
N LYS A 46 7.52 -2.37 -9.04
CA LYS A 46 8.72 -3.13 -9.41
C LYS A 46 10.00 -2.32 -9.18
N GLN A 47 10.01 -1.05 -9.57
CA GLN A 47 11.14 -0.14 -9.34
C GLN A 47 11.40 0.07 -7.84
N ALA A 48 10.34 0.15 -7.03
CA ALA A 48 10.42 0.26 -5.58
C ALA A 48 10.90 -1.04 -4.92
N GLY A 49 11.04 -2.14 -5.65
CA GLY A 49 11.44 -3.42 -5.10
C GLY A 49 10.37 -4.10 -4.26
N VAL A 50 9.14 -3.56 -4.19
CA VAL A 50 8.05 -4.09 -3.34
C VAL A 50 7.16 -5.09 -4.07
N LEU A 51 7.33 -5.27 -5.38
CA LEU A 51 6.51 -6.17 -6.19
C LEU A 51 7.36 -6.98 -7.18
N TYR A 52 7.37 -8.29 -7.02
CA TYR A 52 8.09 -9.20 -7.91
C TYR A 52 7.14 -10.14 -8.67
N ILE A 53 6.83 -9.76 -9.91
CA ILE A 53 5.84 -10.43 -10.77
C ILE A 53 6.38 -10.65 -12.19
N ARG A 54 5.80 -11.64 -12.87
CA ARG A 54 5.93 -11.85 -14.33
C ARG A 54 4.58 -11.82 -15.02
N TYR A 55 4.56 -11.33 -16.26
CA TYR A 55 3.37 -11.44 -17.09
C TYR A 55 3.34 -12.80 -17.81
N SER A 56 2.23 -13.52 -17.69
CA SER A 56 1.99 -14.79 -18.38
C SER A 56 1.08 -14.58 -19.58
N LYS A 57 1.62 -14.70 -20.80
CA LYS A 57 0.81 -14.59 -22.04
C LYS A 57 -0.31 -15.63 -22.10
N LYS A 58 -0.03 -16.87 -21.66
CA LYS A 58 -1.01 -17.97 -21.64
C LYS A 58 -2.21 -17.65 -20.73
N ARG A 59 -1.94 -17.08 -19.56
CA ARG A 59 -2.98 -16.75 -18.57
C ARG A 59 -3.58 -15.35 -18.76
N LYS A 60 -2.91 -14.50 -19.56
CA LYS A 60 -3.23 -13.07 -19.74
C LYS A 60 -3.30 -12.31 -18.40
N ALA A 61 -2.38 -12.66 -17.50
CA ALA A 61 -2.34 -12.16 -16.14
C ALA A 61 -0.91 -12.02 -15.63
N PHE A 62 -0.74 -11.18 -14.61
CA PHE A 62 0.48 -11.09 -13.83
C PHE A 62 0.47 -12.17 -12.75
N VAL A 63 1.57 -12.91 -12.65
CA VAL A 63 1.75 -13.97 -11.65
C VAL A 63 2.83 -13.51 -10.68
N LEU A 64 2.52 -13.56 -9.38
CA LEU A 64 3.45 -13.29 -8.29
C LEU A 64 4.56 -14.34 -8.28
N ILE A 65 5.81 -13.89 -8.18
CA ILE A 65 6.99 -14.76 -8.09
C ILE A 65 7.44 -14.85 -6.63
N ASP A 66 7.50 -13.72 -5.95
CA ASP A 66 7.99 -13.60 -4.57
C ASP A 66 7.17 -12.53 -3.83
N THR A 67 6.95 -12.76 -2.53
CA THR A 67 6.30 -11.84 -1.60
C THR A 67 7.30 -10.92 -0.89
N GLN A 68 8.60 -11.24 -0.92
CA GLN A 68 9.63 -10.45 -0.25
C GLN A 68 9.92 -9.13 -0.97
N PHE A 69 10.32 -8.13 -0.20
CA PHE A 69 10.84 -6.88 -0.75
C PHE A 69 12.29 -7.06 -1.17
N HIS A 70 12.64 -6.47 -2.30
CA HIS A 70 13.99 -6.48 -2.87
C HIS A 70 14.57 -5.08 -2.94
N THR A 71 15.85 -4.99 -3.28
CA THR A 71 16.56 -3.71 -3.42
C THR A 71 15.88 -2.79 -4.45
N PRO A 72 15.46 -1.57 -4.06
CA PRO A 72 14.86 -0.61 -4.98
C PRO A 72 15.88 -0.06 -5.97
N GLN A 73 15.39 0.32 -7.16
CA GLN A 73 16.17 1.00 -8.19
C GLN A 73 15.88 2.51 -8.16
N PHE A 74 16.66 3.25 -7.37
CA PHE A 74 16.43 4.68 -7.19
C PHE A 74 16.76 5.48 -8.46
N PRO A 75 15.88 6.40 -8.89
CA PRO A 75 16.19 7.33 -9.96
C PRO A 75 17.15 8.43 -9.48
N GLU A 76 17.95 8.98 -10.38
CA GLU A 76 18.82 10.13 -10.09
C GLU A 76 18.04 11.39 -9.69
N ASN A 77 16.84 11.57 -10.27
CA ASN A 77 16.00 12.72 -9.98
C ASN A 77 15.53 12.71 -8.51
N LYS A 78 15.92 13.74 -7.75
CA LYS A 78 15.62 13.88 -6.32
C LYS A 78 14.12 13.78 -5.99
N THR A 79 13.25 14.44 -6.75
CA THR A 79 11.80 14.40 -6.50
C THR A 79 11.23 13.00 -6.71
N ARG A 80 11.66 12.32 -7.78
CA ARG A 80 11.25 10.93 -8.05
C ARG A 80 11.81 9.97 -7.02
N LYS A 81 13.03 10.20 -6.52
CA LYS A 81 13.64 9.41 -5.45
C LYS A 81 12.81 9.50 -4.16
N LEU A 82 12.51 10.72 -3.71
CA LEU A 82 11.66 10.95 -2.52
C LEU A 82 10.27 10.33 -2.67
N TYR A 83 9.69 10.36 -3.88
CA TYR A 83 8.42 9.71 -4.14
C TYR A 83 8.53 8.18 -4.07
N LEU A 84 9.61 7.60 -4.58
CA LEU A 84 9.85 6.15 -4.49
C LEU A 84 10.05 5.72 -3.03
N GLU A 85 10.82 6.46 -2.24
CA GLU A 85 10.98 6.24 -0.79
C GLU A 85 9.64 6.29 -0.05
N LYS A 86 8.74 7.22 -0.44
CA LYS A 86 7.37 7.26 0.09
C LYS A 86 6.58 5.99 -0.26
N ILE A 87 6.66 5.50 -1.50
CA ILE A 87 5.95 4.28 -1.92
C ILE A 87 6.46 3.06 -1.16
N ILE A 88 7.79 2.91 -1.05
CA ILE A 88 8.41 1.83 -0.27
C ILE A 88 7.87 1.86 1.15
N ARG A 89 7.97 3.02 1.84
CA ARG A 89 7.49 3.18 3.20
C ARG A 89 6.00 2.81 3.36
N LEU A 90 5.13 3.31 2.48
CA LEU A 90 3.70 3.01 2.55
C LEU A 90 3.40 1.52 2.32
N CYS A 91 4.11 0.86 1.41
CA CYS A 91 3.97 -0.57 1.19
C CYS A 91 4.50 -1.38 2.39
N THR A 92 5.62 -0.97 3.00
CA THR A 92 6.13 -1.57 4.24
C THR A 92 5.10 -1.49 5.36
N LEU A 93 4.46 -0.33 5.55
CA LEU A 93 3.39 -0.18 6.54
C LEU A 93 2.22 -1.14 6.29
N MET A 94 1.86 -1.39 5.02
CA MET A 94 0.79 -2.34 4.67
C MET A 94 1.14 -3.82 4.94
N VAL A 95 2.42 -4.12 5.18
CA VAL A 95 2.93 -5.49 5.38
C VAL A 95 3.35 -5.73 6.82
N GLU A 96 4.09 -4.80 7.42
CA GLU A 96 4.88 -5.01 8.64
C GLU A 96 4.39 -4.19 9.83
N LEU A 97 3.45 -3.25 9.65
CA LEU A 97 3.01 -2.40 10.74
C LEU A 97 2.40 -3.24 11.87
N ASP A 98 3.00 -3.13 13.05
CA ASP A 98 2.48 -3.73 14.27
C ASP A 98 1.11 -3.13 14.61
N GLY A 99 0.12 -4.00 14.77
CA GLY A 99 -1.25 -3.61 15.06
C GLY A 99 -1.48 -3.16 16.50
N GLU A 100 -0.63 -3.56 17.45
CA GLU A 100 -0.75 -3.20 18.87
C GLU A 100 -0.09 -1.84 19.17
N ASN A 101 1.01 -1.54 18.48
CA ASN A 101 1.72 -0.26 18.63
C ASN A 101 2.21 0.35 17.30
N PRO A 102 1.30 0.69 16.36
CA PRO A 102 1.67 1.25 15.06
C PRO A 102 2.46 2.56 15.14
N VAL A 103 2.28 3.37 16.20
CA VAL A 103 3.04 4.62 16.38
C VAL A 103 4.47 4.34 16.86
N GLY A 104 4.63 3.46 17.85
CA GLY A 104 5.94 3.03 18.32
C GLY A 104 6.74 2.36 17.21
N TRP A 105 6.12 1.40 16.54
CA TRP A 105 6.70 0.70 15.39
C TRP A 105 7.19 1.69 14.33
N TYR A 106 6.36 2.69 13.95
CA TYR A 106 6.75 3.68 12.94
C TYR A 106 7.97 4.49 13.37
N ARG A 107 8.03 4.92 14.65
CA ARG A 107 9.14 5.74 15.16
C ARG A 107 10.45 4.94 15.23
N GLU A 108 10.38 3.65 15.53
CA GLU A 108 11.53 2.75 15.53
C GLU A 108 12.07 2.49 14.12
N HIS A 109 11.17 2.23 13.15
CA HIS A 109 11.55 1.89 11.77
C HIS A 109 11.94 3.12 10.94
N TYR A 110 11.39 4.30 11.28
CA TYR A 110 11.65 5.55 10.56
C TYR A 110 12.02 6.72 11.51
N PRO A 111 13.12 6.59 12.29
CA PRO A 111 13.46 7.55 13.35
C PRO A 111 13.80 8.96 12.81
N ALA A 112 14.23 9.05 11.54
CA ALA A 112 14.53 10.31 10.89
C ALA A 112 13.28 11.06 10.36
N LEU A 113 12.09 10.43 10.38
CA LEU A 113 10.87 11.04 9.86
C LEU A 113 10.06 11.71 10.98
N SER A 114 9.57 12.91 10.68
CA SER A 114 8.72 13.66 11.62
C SER A 114 7.36 12.98 11.84
N ASP A 115 6.75 13.24 13.00
CA ASP A 115 5.36 12.85 13.29
C ASP A 115 4.37 13.39 12.26
N ARG A 116 4.63 14.57 11.68
CA ARG A 116 3.81 15.12 10.59
C ARG A 116 3.85 14.24 9.34
N THR A 117 5.00 13.62 9.04
CA THR A 117 5.13 12.67 7.93
C THR A 117 4.34 11.40 8.24
N ARG A 118 4.49 10.86 9.46
CA ARG A 118 3.72 9.69 9.91
C ARG A 118 2.21 9.90 9.78
N GLN A 119 1.70 11.02 10.28
CA GLN A 119 0.28 11.37 10.17
C GLN A 119 -0.20 11.44 8.71
N ARG A 120 0.63 11.99 7.81
CA ARG A 120 0.32 12.03 6.37
C ARG A 120 0.31 10.65 5.72
N ASP A 121 1.21 9.77 6.14
CA ASP A 121 1.27 8.40 5.62
C ASP A 121 0.09 7.58 6.13
N PHE A 122 -0.27 7.69 7.41
CA PHE A 122 -1.49 7.07 7.96
C PHE A 122 -2.75 7.63 7.28
N ALA A 123 -2.81 8.92 7.01
CA ALA A 123 -3.92 9.50 6.24
C ALA A 123 -3.98 8.98 4.80
N GLU A 124 -2.84 8.66 4.17
CA GLU A 124 -2.82 8.06 2.84
C GLU A 124 -3.32 6.61 2.85
N LEU A 125 -2.94 5.83 3.87
CA LEU A 125 -3.46 4.48 4.11
C LEU A 125 -4.98 4.52 4.41
N PHE A 126 -5.42 5.49 5.21
CA PHE A 126 -6.84 5.66 5.53
C PHE A 126 -7.70 5.87 4.28
N LYS A 127 -7.23 6.64 3.29
CA LYS A 127 -7.94 6.86 2.02
C LYS A 127 -8.25 5.56 1.27
N ILE A 128 -7.41 4.53 1.40
CA ILE A 128 -7.60 3.26 0.70
C ILE A 128 -8.36 2.23 1.54
N GLY A 129 -8.63 2.51 2.82
CA GLY A 129 -9.39 1.65 3.72
C GLY A 129 -8.58 1.01 4.84
N TYR A 130 -7.28 1.28 4.94
CA TYR A 130 -6.44 0.83 6.04
C TYR A 130 -6.58 1.76 7.24
N ARG A 131 -7.02 1.26 8.38
CA ARG A 131 -7.42 2.12 9.51
C ARG A 131 -6.45 1.97 10.67
N VAL A 132 -5.74 3.04 10.97
CA VAL A 132 -4.97 3.17 12.22
C VAL A 132 -5.80 4.03 13.17
N ARG A 133 -6.30 3.46 14.27
CA ARG A 133 -7.17 4.14 15.24
C ARG A 133 -6.50 4.19 16.59
N TYR A 134 -6.77 5.24 17.36
CA TYR A 134 -6.47 5.26 18.78
C TYR A 134 -7.73 4.92 19.54
N GLU A 135 -7.64 3.90 20.38
CA GLU A 135 -8.66 3.52 21.33
C GLU A 135 -8.24 4.09 22.69
N PRO A 136 -9.02 5.02 23.26
CA PRO A 136 -8.67 5.63 24.53
C PRO A 136 -8.68 4.59 25.65
N ALA A 137 -7.91 4.86 26.70
CA ALA A 137 -7.94 4.04 27.90
C ALA A 137 -9.39 3.91 28.39
N ASP A 138 -9.78 2.69 28.73
CA ASP A 138 -11.10 2.47 29.27
C ASP A 138 -11.15 2.85 30.76
N PRO A 139 -12.35 3.08 31.32
CA PRO A 139 -12.49 3.36 32.75
C PRO A 139 -12.12 2.18 33.66
N TRP A 140 -11.89 0.99 33.10
CA TRP A 140 -11.70 -0.28 33.81
C TRP A 140 -10.22 -0.69 33.93
N GLY A 141 -9.31 0.12 33.39
CA GLY A 141 -7.87 0.04 33.64
C GLY A 141 -7.04 -0.40 32.44
N GLU A 142 -7.63 -0.63 31.26
CA GLU A 142 -6.85 -0.89 30.07
C GLU A 142 -6.20 0.40 29.55
N PRO A 143 -4.88 0.42 29.32
CA PRO A 143 -4.22 1.59 28.75
C PRO A 143 -4.71 1.83 27.32
N GLY A 144 -4.79 3.10 26.94
CA GLY A 144 -5.15 3.46 25.56
C GLY A 144 -4.12 2.90 24.59
N HIS A 145 -4.61 2.27 23.53
CA HIS A 145 -3.78 1.60 22.55
C HIS A 145 -4.16 2.05 21.14
N TYR A 146 -3.32 1.72 20.17
CA TYR A 146 -3.69 1.90 18.78
C TYR A 146 -4.11 0.56 18.20
N SER A 147 -5.09 0.56 17.30
CA SER A 147 -5.48 -0.60 16.51
C SER A 147 -5.20 -0.35 15.03
N TYR A 148 -4.85 -1.42 14.30
CA TYR A 148 -4.64 -1.40 12.85
C TYR A 148 -5.54 -2.42 12.15
N GLU A 149 -6.53 -1.94 11.39
CA GLU A 149 -7.42 -2.77 10.59
C GLU A 149 -6.96 -2.78 9.13
N ILE A 150 -6.71 -3.99 8.61
CA ILE A 150 -6.41 -4.22 7.20
C ILE A 150 -7.72 -4.56 6.47
N PRO A 151 -8.07 -3.85 5.38
CA PRO A 151 -9.27 -4.18 4.61
C PRO A 151 -9.16 -5.54 3.91
N ASP A 152 -10.31 -6.15 3.63
CA ASP A 152 -10.40 -7.35 2.80
C ASP A 152 -9.79 -7.12 1.41
N THR A 153 -9.37 -8.22 0.75
CA THR A 153 -8.72 -8.21 -0.57
C THR A 153 -9.40 -7.33 -1.62
N TYR A 154 -10.74 -7.31 -1.63
CA TYR A 154 -11.57 -6.52 -2.55
C TYR A 154 -12.36 -5.41 -1.83
N GLY A 155 -12.04 -5.16 -0.56
CA GLY A 155 -12.73 -4.23 0.34
C GLY A 155 -12.11 -2.83 0.40
N LEU A 156 -11.18 -2.48 -0.48
CA LEU A 156 -10.59 -1.14 -0.49
C LEU A 156 -11.63 -0.06 -0.82
N GLU A 157 -11.55 1.08 -0.15
CA GLU A 157 -12.42 2.24 -0.40
C GLU A 157 -12.18 2.88 -1.78
N THR A 158 -11.06 2.53 -2.41
CA THR A 158 -10.74 2.94 -3.79
C THR A 158 -11.35 2.03 -4.87
N PHE A 159 -11.83 0.84 -4.50
CA PHE A 159 -12.43 -0.07 -5.47
C PHE A 159 -13.88 0.29 -5.74
N SER A 160 -14.22 0.22 -7.02
CA SER A 160 -15.57 0.38 -7.51
C SER A 160 -16.39 -0.79 -7.00
N ARG A 161 -17.31 -0.52 -6.06
CA ARG A 161 -18.32 -1.50 -5.68
C ARG A 161 -19.23 -1.67 -6.89
N ARG A 162 -19.19 -2.85 -7.54
CA ARG A 162 -20.19 -3.17 -8.56
C ARG A 162 -21.57 -3.04 -7.90
N LYS A 163 -22.41 -2.18 -8.48
CA LYS A 163 -23.85 -2.16 -8.18
C LYS A 163 -24.49 -3.41 -8.76
#